data_AF-A0A2V6U075-F1
#
_entry.id   AF-A0A2V6U075-F1
#
_cell.length_a   1.000
_cell.length_b   1.000
_cell.length_c   1.000
_cell.angle_alpha   90.00
_cell.angle_beta   90.00
_cell.angle_gamma   90.00
#
_symmetry.space_group_name_H-M   'P 1'
#
loop_
_entity.id
_entity.type
_entity.pdbx_description
1 polymer ?
#
loop_
_entity_poly.entity_id
_entity_poly.type
_entity_poly.pdbx_seq_one_letter_code
_entity_poly.pdbx_strand_id
1 'polypeptide(L)'
;PWYLLVPCWTRPAWTPTDVVRTYRQRMQIEQSFRDFKTHLGVRGLQLKVRVPERLGRLLLAFCLAYALLVLLGATPAGHRARRDLEVLRRTPRHGTRRTLSVLTVAMIMLSHPRHARRALQAVARLLHRWARMRSAYRLPLFSFRRALPPPPRK
;
A
#
# COMPACT_ATOMS: atom_id res chain seq x y z
N PRO A 1 26.28 0.51 -11.14
CA PRO A 1 25.87 -0.63 -11.98
C PRO A 1 25.05 -1.66 -11.18
N TRP A 2 24.00 -2.24 -11.79
CA TRP A 2 23.16 -3.29 -11.17
C TRP A 2 23.32 -4.59 -11.95
N TYR A 3 23.50 -5.70 -11.24
CA TYR A 3 23.43 -7.05 -11.79
C TYR A 3 22.15 -7.70 -11.27
N LEU A 4 21.17 -7.90 -12.15
CA LEU A 4 19.85 -8.43 -11.80
C LEU A 4 19.72 -9.85 -12.32
N LEU A 5 19.56 -10.81 -11.41
CA LEU A 5 19.26 -12.19 -11.74
C LEU A 5 17.76 -12.34 -11.92
N VAL A 6 17.34 -12.81 -13.10
CA VAL A 6 15.95 -13.10 -13.42
C VAL A 6 15.83 -14.52 -13.94
N PRO A 7 14.70 -15.21 -13.66
CA PRO A 7 14.50 -16.56 -14.17
C PRO A 7 14.51 -16.61 -15.70
N CYS A 8 15.14 -17.64 -16.27
CA CYS A 8 15.35 -17.76 -17.72
C CYS A 8 14.05 -17.72 -18.54
N TRP A 9 12.94 -18.23 -17.99
CA TRP A 9 11.63 -18.25 -18.63
C TRP A 9 10.97 -16.88 -18.75
N THR A 10 11.50 -15.82 -18.14
CA THR A 10 10.97 -14.45 -18.28
C THR A 10 11.44 -13.75 -19.57
N ARG A 11 12.48 -14.28 -20.22
CA ARG A 11 13.10 -13.70 -21.42
C ARG A 11 12.16 -13.46 -22.62
N PRO A 12 11.17 -14.32 -22.92
CA PRO A 12 10.23 -14.07 -24.02
C PRO A 12 9.26 -12.92 -23.75
N ALA A 13 8.98 -12.64 -22.48
CA ALA A 13 7.94 -11.72 -22.07
C ALA A 13 8.49 -10.36 -21.62
N TRP A 14 9.73 -10.31 -21.10
CA TRP A 14 10.28 -9.12 -20.45
C TRP A 14 11.59 -8.71 -21.09
N THR A 15 11.65 -7.45 -21.51
CA THR A 15 12.90 -6.84 -21.98
C THR A 15 13.81 -6.49 -20.79
N PRO A 16 15.13 -6.32 -20.99
CA PRO A 16 16.01 -5.82 -19.93
C PRO A 16 15.53 -4.51 -19.31
N THR A 17 14.94 -3.62 -20.11
CA THR A 17 14.30 -2.38 -19.64
C THR A 17 13.11 -2.64 -18.72
N ASP A 18 12.30 -3.66 -19.00
CA ASP A 18 11.20 -4.07 -18.12
C ASP A 18 11.71 -4.60 -16.79
N VAL A 19 12.76 -5.44 -16.82
CA VAL A 19 13.40 -5.98 -15.61
C VAL A 19 13.91 -4.83 -14.72
N VAL A 20 14.64 -3.88 -15.30
CA VAL A 20 15.15 -2.71 -14.58
C VAL A 20 14.00 -1.85 -14.04
N ARG A 21 12.97 -1.62 -14.84
CA ARG A 21 11.79 -0.82 -14.45
C ARG A 21 11.04 -1.47 -13.29
N THR A 22 10.82 -2.78 -13.34
CA THR A 22 10.19 -3.54 -12.25
C THR A 22 11.08 -3.52 -11.02
N TYR A 23 12.39 -3.75 -11.16
CA TYR A 23 13.30 -3.72 -10.01
C TYR A 23 13.34 -2.34 -9.34
N ARG A 24 13.23 -1.24 -10.11
CA ARG A 24 13.09 0.11 -9.53
C ARG A 24 11.87 0.27 -8.64
N GLN A 25 10.79 -0.47 -8.89
CA GLN A 25 9.59 -0.43 -8.06
C GLN A 25 9.82 -1.02 -6.65
N ARG A 26 10.93 -1.73 -6.38
CA ARG A 26 11.28 -2.21 -5.03
C ARG A 26 11.31 -1.07 -3.98
N MET A 27 11.63 0.15 -4.42
CA MET A 27 11.65 1.32 -3.55
C MET A 27 10.25 1.64 -2.97
N GLN A 28 9.17 1.21 -3.63
CA GLN A 28 7.80 1.33 -3.09
C GLN A 28 7.60 0.48 -1.83
N ILE A 29 8.27 -0.68 -1.75
CA ILE A 29 8.23 -1.54 -0.56
C ILE A 29 8.94 -0.86 0.60
N GLU A 30 10.13 -0.31 0.36
CA GLU A 30 10.89 0.45 1.38
C GLU A 30 10.10 1.67 1.87
N GLN A 31 9.47 2.41 0.95
CA GLN A 31 8.60 3.53 1.31
C GLN A 31 7.42 3.07 2.16
N SER A 32 6.77 1.95 1.80
CA SER A 32 5.65 1.42 2.58
C SER A 32 6.09 1.04 4.00
N PHE A 33 7.24 0.40 4.18
CA PHE A 33 7.78 0.13 5.53
C PHE A 33 8.06 1.40 6.32
N ARG A 34 8.56 2.46 5.67
CA ARG A 34 8.77 3.76 6.31
C ARG A 34 7.45 4.38 6.75
N ASP A 35 6.43 4.33 5.90
CA ASP A 35 5.10 4.87 6.19
C ASP A 35 4.42 4.14 7.35
N PHE A 36 4.53 2.82 7.42
CA PHE A 36 4.02 2.04 8.56
C PHE A 36 4.68 2.47 9.88
N LYS A 37 6.00 2.59 9.88
CA LYS A 37 6.76 2.97 11.07
C LYS A 37 6.43 4.39 11.53
N THR A 38 6.34 5.33 10.59
CA THR A 38 6.26 6.77 10.90
C THR A 38 4.83 7.31 10.89
N HIS A 39 4.10 7.12 9.79
CA HIS A 39 2.78 7.73 9.58
C HIS A 39 1.64 6.93 10.22
N LEU A 40 1.76 5.60 10.31
CA LEU A 40 0.79 4.75 11.01
C LEU A 40 1.16 4.47 12.47
N GLY A 41 2.26 5.04 12.96
CA GLY A 41 2.61 4.99 14.39
C GLY A 41 3.11 3.64 14.89
N VAL A 42 3.39 2.65 14.01
CA VAL A 42 3.87 1.32 14.43
C VAL A 42 5.17 1.41 15.22
N ARG A 43 6.04 2.40 14.94
CA ARG A 43 7.29 2.60 15.70
C ARG A 43 7.05 3.00 17.16
N GLY A 44 5.96 3.69 17.46
CA GLY A 44 5.59 4.13 18.82
C GLY A 44 4.61 3.21 19.53
N LEU A 45 4.24 2.09 18.91
CA LEU A 45 3.23 1.18 19.43
C LEU A 45 3.78 0.40 20.64
N GLN A 46 3.23 0.67 21.82
CA GLN A 46 3.52 -0.09 23.03
C GLN A 46 2.39 -1.09 23.31
N LEU A 47 2.70 -2.37 23.20
CA LEU A 47 1.73 -3.45 23.44
C LEU A 47 1.79 -3.86 24.90
N LYS A 48 0.67 -3.70 25.61
CA LYS A 48 0.53 -4.17 27.01
C LYS A 48 0.52 -5.70 27.13
N VAL A 49 0.19 -6.40 26.05
CA VAL A 49 0.03 -7.86 26.01
C VAL A 49 0.67 -8.42 24.74
N ARG A 50 1.53 -9.44 24.89
CA ARG A 50 2.28 -10.07 23.79
C ARG A 50 1.63 -11.38 23.35
N VAL A 51 0.44 -11.28 22.76
CA VAL A 51 -0.27 -12.43 22.16
C VAL A 51 -0.08 -12.40 20.63
N PRO A 52 0.62 -13.39 20.03
CA PRO A 52 0.96 -13.39 18.59
C PRO A 52 -0.24 -13.19 17.67
N GLU A 53 -1.39 -13.82 17.97
CA GLU A 53 -2.60 -13.75 17.16
C GLU A 53 -3.20 -12.34 17.18
N ARG A 54 -3.14 -11.65 18.34
CA ARG A 54 -3.61 -10.27 18.48
C ARG A 54 -2.71 -9.31 17.72
N LEU A 55 -1.40 -9.53 17.77
CA LEU A 55 -0.44 -8.77 16.98
C LEU A 55 -0.67 -8.97 15.47
N GLY A 56 -0.89 -10.21 15.03
CA GLY A 56 -1.21 -10.53 13.64
C GLY A 56 -2.46 -9.80 13.14
N ARG A 57 -3.54 -9.83 13.92
CA ARG A 57 -4.78 -9.08 13.60
C ARG A 57 -4.57 -7.57 13.56
N LEU A 58 -3.79 -7.03 14.49
CA LEU A 58 -3.47 -5.60 14.54
C LEU A 58 -2.65 -5.16 13.32
N LEU A 59 -1.61 -5.91 12.96
CA LEU A 59 -0.81 -5.65 11.77
C LEU A 59 -1.63 -5.75 10.49
N LEU A 60 -2.53 -6.73 10.41
CA LEU A 60 -3.49 -6.83 9.30
C LEU A 60 -4.38 -5.59 9.21
N ALA A 61 -4.89 -5.10 10.35
CA ALA A 61 -5.69 -3.87 10.38
C ALA A 61 -4.87 -2.66 9.89
N PHE A 62 -3.60 -2.53 10.28
CA PHE A 62 -2.70 -1.51 9.74
C PHE A 62 -2.51 -1.65 8.23
N CYS A 63 -2.32 -2.86 7.71
CA CYS A 63 -2.21 -3.10 6.27
C CYS A 63 -3.47 -2.69 5.51
N LEU A 64 -4.65 -3.04 6.03
CA LEU A 64 -5.92 -2.66 5.42
C LEU A 64 -6.13 -1.14 5.48
N ALA A 65 -5.85 -0.51 6.62
CA ALA A 65 -5.94 0.94 6.78
C ALA A 65 -4.99 1.67 5.80
N TYR A 66 -3.74 1.22 5.69
CA TYR A 66 -2.77 1.75 4.73
C TYR A 66 -3.29 1.66 3.29
N ALA A 67 -3.75 0.47 2.88
CA ALA A 67 -4.26 0.24 1.54
C ALA A 67 -5.47 1.14 1.25
N LEU A 68 -6.41 1.27 2.19
CA LEU A 68 -7.56 2.14 2.07
C LEU A 68 -7.18 3.62 1.95
N LEU A 69 -6.19 4.09 2.72
CA LEU A 69 -5.72 5.47 2.64
C LEU A 69 -5.02 5.77 1.31
N VAL A 70 -4.15 4.86 0.85
CA VAL A 70 -3.50 5.00 -0.47
C VAL A 70 -4.54 5.02 -1.59
N LEU A 71 -5.52 4.11 -1.55
CA LEU A 71 -6.64 4.09 -2.51
C LEU A 71 -7.47 5.38 -2.44
N LEU A 72 -7.80 5.86 -1.24
CA LEU A 72 -8.54 7.10 -1.02
C LEU A 72 -7.82 8.29 -1.67
N GLY A 73 -6.53 8.45 -1.42
CA GLY A 73 -5.74 9.54 -1.99
C GLY A 73 -5.60 9.46 -3.52
N ALA A 74 -5.70 8.25 -4.08
CA ALA A 74 -5.67 8.00 -5.52
C ALA A 74 -7.05 8.15 -6.19
N THR A 75 -8.13 8.36 -5.42
CA THR A 75 -9.45 8.63 -6.01
C THR A 75 -9.53 10.03 -6.63
N PRO A 76 -10.52 10.31 -7.49
CA PRO A 76 -10.81 11.67 -7.95
C PRO A 76 -11.05 12.66 -6.80
N ALA A 77 -11.62 12.20 -5.68
CA ALA A 77 -11.79 13.04 -4.49
C ALA A 77 -10.43 13.40 -3.87
N GLY A 78 -9.51 12.43 -3.80
CA GLY A 78 -8.12 12.65 -3.39
C GLY A 78 -7.37 13.62 -4.29
N HIS A 79 -7.52 13.48 -5.60
CA HIS A 79 -6.91 14.41 -6.56
C HIS A 79 -7.47 15.83 -6.46
N ARG A 80 -8.77 15.99 -6.18
CA ARG A 80 -9.37 17.31 -5.94
C ARG A 80 -8.86 17.92 -4.64
N ALA A 81 -8.95 17.18 -3.54
CA ALA A 81 -8.49 17.65 -2.23
C ALA A 81 -7.00 18.03 -2.26
N ARG A 82 -6.18 17.29 -3.00
CA ARG A 82 -4.76 17.65 -3.21
C ARG A 82 -4.58 19.07 -3.73
N ARG A 83 -5.42 19.56 -4.63
CA ARG A 83 -5.31 20.94 -5.15
C ARG A 83 -5.53 21.99 -4.06
N ASP A 84 -6.38 21.67 -3.10
CA ASP A 84 -6.72 22.57 -1.99
C ASP A 84 -5.71 22.47 -0.83
N LEU A 85 -5.07 21.30 -0.67
CA LEU A 85 -4.22 20.97 0.47
C LEU A 85 -2.71 21.06 0.19
N GLU A 86 -2.30 20.95 -1.08
CA GLU A 86 -0.90 20.84 -1.47
C GLU A 86 -0.37 22.15 -2.06
N VAL A 87 0.65 22.73 -1.40
CA VAL A 87 1.48 23.77 -2.02
C VAL A 87 2.61 23.11 -2.79
N LEU A 88 2.74 23.42 -4.07
CA LEU A 88 3.77 22.86 -4.94
C LEU A 88 5.15 23.48 -4.66
N ARG A 89 6.21 22.69 -4.79
CA ARG A 89 7.58 23.20 -4.75
C ARG A 89 7.87 24.04 -5.99
N ARG A 90 8.68 25.10 -5.81
CA ARG A 90 9.24 25.89 -6.92
C ARG A 90 10.13 25.03 -7.82
N THR A 91 11.05 24.28 -7.23
CA THR A 91 11.97 23.38 -7.94
C THR A 91 11.55 21.91 -7.81
N PRO A 92 11.59 21.12 -8.90
CA PRO A 92 11.30 19.69 -8.83
C PRO A 92 12.33 18.95 -7.97
N ARG A 93 11.87 17.99 -7.17
CA ARG A 93 12.72 17.03 -6.46
C ARG A 93 12.33 15.62 -6.89
N HIS A 94 13.31 14.79 -7.25
CA HIS A 94 13.07 13.42 -7.76
C HIS A 94 12.05 13.37 -8.91
N GLY A 95 12.10 14.35 -9.83
CA GLY A 95 11.20 14.41 -10.98
C GLY A 95 9.78 14.91 -10.67
N THR A 96 9.48 15.38 -9.46
CA THR A 96 8.15 15.92 -9.13
C THR A 96 8.23 17.21 -8.31
N ARG A 97 7.27 18.12 -8.54
CA ARG A 97 7.06 19.32 -7.71
C ARG A 97 6.10 19.07 -6.54
N ARG A 98 5.52 17.87 -6.46
CA ARG A 98 4.62 17.46 -5.38
C ARG A 98 5.37 17.44 -4.04
N THR A 99 4.72 17.97 -3.01
CA THR A 99 5.18 18.00 -1.63
C THR A 99 4.52 16.91 -0.78
N LEU A 100 3.27 16.55 -1.07
CA LEU A 100 2.48 15.59 -0.32
C LEU A 100 2.39 14.25 -1.04
N SER A 101 2.66 13.17 -0.28
CA SER A 101 2.41 11.81 -0.74
C SER A 101 0.90 11.55 -0.88
N VAL A 102 0.52 10.52 -1.62
CA VAL A 102 -0.89 10.11 -1.76
C VAL A 102 -1.48 9.75 -0.39
N LEU A 103 -0.72 9.04 0.45
CA LEU A 103 -1.08 8.71 1.82
C LEU A 103 -1.35 9.97 2.65
N THR A 104 -0.45 10.96 2.60
CA THR A 104 -0.57 12.20 3.38
C THR A 104 -1.80 12.99 2.99
N VAL A 105 -2.12 13.09 1.70
CA VAL A 105 -3.37 13.73 1.25
C VAL A 105 -4.59 13.02 1.86
N ALA A 106 -4.63 11.69 1.84
CA ALA A 106 -5.74 10.93 2.41
C ALA A 106 -5.88 11.12 3.93
N MET A 107 -4.77 11.15 4.66
CA MET A 107 -4.79 11.41 6.11
C MET A 107 -5.32 12.82 6.42
N ILE A 108 -4.86 13.85 5.70
CA ILE A 108 -5.34 15.23 5.87
C ILE A 108 -6.82 15.33 5.47
N MET A 109 -7.25 14.65 4.42
CA MET A 109 -8.66 14.63 4.02
C MET A 109 -9.59 14.11 5.12
N LEU A 110 -9.15 13.09 5.88
CA LEU A 110 -9.95 12.52 6.97
C LEU A 110 -9.96 13.43 8.20
N SER A 111 -8.88 14.18 8.47
CA SER A 111 -8.81 15.10 9.61
C SER A 111 -9.38 16.49 9.32
N HIS A 112 -9.45 16.91 8.06
CA HIS A 112 -9.87 18.26 7.69
C HIS A 112 -11.40 18.35 7.55
N PRO A 113 -12.11 19.24 8.30
CA PRO A 113 -13.58 19.29 8.32
C PRO A 113 -14.24 19.42 6.94
N ARG A 114 -13.66 20.25 6.07
CA ARG A 114 -14.14 20.46 4.68
C ARG A 114 -14.10 19.19 3.80
N HIS A 115 -13.20 18.25 4.11
CA HIS A 115 -12.96 17.06 3.28
C HIS A 115 -13.43 15.76 3.95
N ALA A 116 -13.55 15.71 5.28
CA ALA A 116 -13.83 14.51 6.05
C ALA A 116 -15.09 13.77 5.58
N ARG A 117 -16.21 14.49 5.36
CA ARG A 117 -17.44 13.88 4.85
C ARG A 117 -17.26 13.21 3.48
N ARG A 118 -16.57 13.90 2.55
CA ARG A 118 -16.29 13.37 1.21
C ARG A 118 -15.30 12.20 1.27
N ALA A 119 -14.33 12.26 2.17
CA ALA A 119 -13.36 11.20 2.41
C ALA A 119 -14.05 9.92 2.90
N LEU A 120 -14.90 10.04 3.92
CA LEU A 120 -15.68 8.91 4.45
C LEU A 120 -16.60 8.30 3.38
N GLN A 121 -17.29 9.13 2.58
CA GLN A 121 -18.09 8.64 1.45
C GLN A 121 -17.25 7.92 0.38
N ALA A 122 -16.03 8.38 0.11
CA ALA A 122 -15.12 7.71 -0.81
C ALA A 122 -14.63 6.36 -0.25
N VAL A 123 -14.28 6.31 1.04
CA VAL A 123 -13.93 5.05 1.74
C VAL A 123 -15.10 4.07 1.72
N ALA A 124 -16.31 4.52 2.05
CA ALA A 124 -17.51 3.68 2.00
C ALA A 124 -17.71 3.09 0.59
N ARG A 125 -17.57 3.90 -0.47
CA ARG A 125 -17.66 3.42 -1.86
C ARG A 125 -16.58 2.39 -2.21
N LEU A 126 -15.34 2.59 -1.74
CA LEU A 126 -14.26 1.62 -1.92
C LEU A 126 -14.60 0.28 -1.26
N LEU A 127 -15.10 0.32 -0.02
CA LEU A 127 -15.50 -0.87 0.72
C LEU A 127 -16.68 -1.59 0.05
N HIS A 128 -17.70 -0.87 -0.40
CA HIS A 128 -18.84 -1.45 -1.11
C HIS A 128 -18.42 -2.12 -2.42
N ARG A 129 -17.53 -1.48 -3.20
CA ARG A 129 -16.97 -2.08 -4.42
C ARG A 129 -16.19 -3.35 -4.12
N TRP A 130 -15.37 -3.32 -3.06
CA TRP A 130 -14.61 -4.49 -2.63
C TRP A 130 -15.52 -5.64 -2.18
N ALA A 131 -16.56 -5.36 -1.40
CA ALA A 131 -17.54 -6.36 -0.97
C ALA A 131 -18.27 -6.99 -2.16
N ARG A 132 -18.67 -6.17 -3.14
CA ARG A 132 -19.35 -6.63 -4.36
C ARG A 132 -18.43 -7.48 -5.24
N MET A 133 -17.15 -7.11 -5.37
CA MET A 133 -16.16 -7.94 -6.06
C MET A 133 -15.93 -9.26 -5.33
N ARG A 134 -15.90 -9.29 -4.00
CA ARG A 134 -15.78 -10.55 -3.25
C ARG A 134 -17.00 -11.47 -3.42
N SER A 135 -18.19 -10.92 -3.66
CA SER A 135 -19.34 -11.73 -4.07
C SER A 135 -19.22 -12.29 -5.49
N ALA A 136 -18.61 -11.53 -6.41
CA ALA A 136 -18.41 -11.95 -7.80
C ALA A 136 -17.28 -12.99 -7.94
N TYR A 137 -16.23 -12.85 -7.14
CA TYR A 137 -15.14 -13.82 -7.02
C TYR A 137 -15.32 -14.55 -5.69
N ARG A 138 -16.06 -15.66 -5.67
CA ARG A 138 -15.87 -16.70 -4.62
C ARG A 138 -14.45 -17.22 -4.78
N LEU A 139 -13.47 -16.46 -4.32
CA LEU A 139 -12.11 -16.91 -4.17
C LEU A 139 -12.19 -18.09 -3.20
N PRO A 140 -11.76 -19.30 -3.58
CA PRO A 140 -11.53 -20.32 -2.58
C PRO A 140 -10.61 -19.68 -1.54
N LEU A 141 -11.04 -19.70 -0.28
CA LEU A 141 -10.19 -19.35 0.86
C LEU A 141 -8.84 -20.01 0.59
N PHE A 142 -7.78 -19.20 0.48
CA PHE A 142 -6.42 -19.66 0.30
C PHE A 142 -6.14 -20.79 1.30
N SER A 143 -6.29 -22.03 0.85
CA SER A 143 -5.92 -23.20 1.62
C SER A 143 -4.41 -23.27 1.52
N PHE A 144 -3.72 -22.78 2.56
CA PHE A 144 -2.31 -23.04 2.78
C PHE A 144 -2.11 -24.51 3.17
N ARG A 145 -2.54 -25.44 2.31
CA ARG A 145 -2.15 -26.85 2.29
C ARG A 145 -1.46 -27.13 0.96
N ARG A 146 -0.32 -26.47 0.72
CA ARG A 146 0.74 -27.11 -0.06
C ARG A 146 1.65 -27.77 0.96
N ALA A 147 1.60 -29.11 0.98
CA ALA A 147 2.56 -29.92 1.69
C ALA A 147 3.96 -29.42 1.33
N LEU A 148 4.74 -28.98 2.33
CA LEU A 148 6.17 -28.90 2.15
C LEU A 148 6.65 -30.31 1.79
N PRO A 149 7.48 -30.49 0.75
CA PRO A 149 8.17 -31.75 0.58
C PRO A 149 8.98 -32.04 1.85
N PRO A 150 9.00 -33.30 2.34
CA PRO A 150 9.76 -33.64 3.54
C PRO A 150 11.25 -33.31 3.31
N PRO A 151 11.97 -32.87 4.35
CA PRO A 151 13.40 -32.57 4.24
C PRO A 151 14.17 -33.82 3.78
N PRO A 152 15.24 -33.66 2.98
CA PRO A 152 16.05 -34.78 2.54
C PRO A 152 16.61 -35.52 3.76
N ARG A 153 16.43 -36.85 3.79
CA ARG A 153 17.09 -37.70 4.77
C ARG A 153 18.60 -37.65 4.50
N LYS A 154 19.38 -37.40 5.56
CA LYS A 154 20.82 -37.64 5.56
C LYS A 154 21.10 -39.13 5.42
#